data_AF-A0A935FIT6-F1
#
_entry.id   AF-A0A935FIT6-F1
#
_cell.length_a   1.000
_cell.length_b   1.000
_cell.length_c   1.000
_cell.angle_alpha   90.00
_cell.angle_beta   90.00
_cell.angle_gamma   90.00
#
_symmetry.space_group_name_H-M   'P 1'
#
loop_
_entity.id
_entity.type
_entity.pdbx_description
1 polymer ?
#
loop_
_entity_poly.entity_id
_entity_poly.type
_entity_poly.pdbx_seq_one_letter_code
_entity_poly.pdbx_strand_id
1 'polypeptide(L)'
;MACAGWLAGQWFGVVALIVVAAAGGCGSAGGRDGPGASDRDARAAPADGGGKPGRDAAGATGGLALELHDTGFYSLRKPKGWDVHTAGSCTTLAFVARDPAQPLRQVFYFGTLGPFYRSAERKQFDQTAAHGDPAIIPWVDAPVVTPLTPEGFVEAWPQLARMRAAGAFMAEFPSMDEAGVVGNAPQPALLAEGQTALLRLIFRQGSAVGEGQLLVTVTPFLGASGLAYANLVLGATAPAGDFDAIEARLVEALDSFTLTQDYFNFCLRQQQASWGAVAAAGRTLSEASDIVAEGWQARSRTEDVTAYKGIDAYRGEERLYDASSGTVYLAEAGWYEQHRDALELKGLEALGSANLPADTLWNLYRTPARPQSEIR
;
A
#
# COMPACT_ATOMS: atom_id res chain seq x y z
N MET A 1 29.79 -3.61 1.81
CA MET A 1 28.85 -4.03 2.88
C MET A 1 27.67 -4.76 2.24
N ALA A 2 27.89 -5.95 1.66
CA ALA A 2 26.93 -6.62 0.77
C ALA A 2 26.48 -8.02 1.25
N CYS A 3 26.80 -8.42 2.48
CA CYS A 3 26.52 -9.78 2.98
C CYS A 3 25.30 -9.90 3.90
N ALA A 4 24.74 -8.80 4.43
CA ALA A 4 23.62 -8.88 5.37
C ALA A 4 22.24 -9.12 4.70
N GLY A 5 22.08 -8.77 3.41
CA GLY A 5 20.80 -8.92 2.70
C GLY A 5 20.50 -10.35 2.20
N TRP A 6 21.47 -11.26 2.23
CA TRP A 6 21.31 -12.58 1.60
C TRP A 6 20.49 -13.57 2.45
N LEU A 7 20.54 -13.45 3.78
CA LEU A 7 19.73 -14.27 4.70
C LEU A 7 18.29 -13.74 4.83
N ALA A 8 18.08 -12.42 4.68
CA ALA A 8 16.74 -11.83 4.64
C ALA A 8 15.95 -12.22 3.37
N GLY A 9 16.62 -12.59 2.28
CA GLY A 9 15.97 -13.10 1.06
C GLY A 9 15.24 -14.45 1.24
N GLN A 10 15.50 -15.18 2.32
CA GLN A 10 14.82 -16.46 2.60
C GLN A 10 13.39 -16.29 3.13
N TRP A 11 13.03 -15.09 3.60
CA TRP A 11 11.65 -14.72 3.92
C TRP A 11 10.72 -14.70 2.70
N PHE A 12 11.31 -14.49 1.53
CA PHE A 12 10.62 -14.02 0.34
C PHE A 12 10.86 -14.90 -0.90
N GLY A 13 11.73 -15.91 -0.78
CA GLY A 13 12.33 -16.62 -1.92
C GLY A 13 12.04 -18.11 -2.02
N VAL A 14 11.05 -18.67 -1.32
CA VAL A 14 10.64 -20.08 -1.55
C VAL A 14 9.53 -20.12 -2.60
N VAL A 15 9.89 -19.91 -3.86
CA VAL A 15 9.12 -20.44 -4.99
C VAL A 15 9.65 -21.86 -5.23
N ALA A 16 8.93 -22.86 -4.72
CA ALA A 16 9.25 -24.25 -5.02
C ALA A 16 9.06 -24.50 -6.53
N LEU A 17 10.15 -24.89 -7.19
CA LEU A 17 10.18 -25.40 -8.55
C LEU A 17 9.20 -26.59 -8.65
N ILE A 18 8.13 -26.46 -9.43
CA ILE A 18 7.32 -27.63 -9.82
C ILE A 18 8.06 -28.32 -10.98
N VAL A 19 8.85 -29.35 -10.66
CA VAL A 19 9.21 -30.36 -11.65
C VAL A 19 8.04 -31.34 -11.71
N VAL A 20 7.19 -31.22 -12.74
CA VAL A 20 6.26 -32.29 -13.09
C VAL A 20 7.10 -33.44 -13.65
N ALA A 21 7.39 -34.44 -12.82
CA ALA A 21 7.87 -35.72 -13.29
C ALA A 21 6.71 -36.45 -13.98
N ALA A 22 6.58 -36.25 -15.30
CA ALA A 22 5.72 -37.09 -16.11
C ALA A 22 6.33 -38.50 -16.17
N ALA A 23 5.71 -39.43 -15.45
CA ALA A 23 5.90 -40.85 -15.66
C ALA A 23 5.34 -41.20 -17.06
N GLY A 24 6.24 -41.45 -18.00
CA GLY A 24 5.92 -41.94 -19.35
C GLY A 24 6.97 -42.97 -19.75
N GLY A 25 6.54 -44.23 -19.83
CA GLY A 25 7.40 -45.39 -20.02
C GLY A 25 8.08 -45.49 -21.40
N CYS A 26 8.99 -46.47 -21.43
CA CYS A 26 9.72 -47.01 -22.58
C CYS A 26 8.96 -46.99 -23.92
N GLY A 27 9.64 -46.52 -24.95
CA GLY A 27 9.28 -46.75 -26.36
C GLY A 27 10.36 -46.24 -27.30
N SER A 28 11.24 -47.13 -27.75
CA SER A 28 12.31 -46.90 -28.71
C SER A 28 11.87 -47.14 -30.16
N ALA A 29 12.35 -46.30 -31.10
CA ALA A 29 13.01 -46.65 -32.39
C ALA A 29 12.56 -45.88 -33.66
N GLY A 30 13.55 -45.45 -34.44
CA GLY A 30 13.55 -45.14 -35.90
C GLY A 30 13.07 -43.74 -36.28
N GLY A 31 13.73 -42.91 -37.11
CA GLY A 31 14.85 -43.06 -38.04
C GLY A 31 14.66 -42.10 -39.23
N ARG A 32 15.60 -41.16 -39.40
CA ARG A 32 16.05 -40.39 -40.61
C ARG A 32 15.04 -39.83 -41.64
N ASP A 33 15.14 -38.53 -41.94
CA ASP A 33 15.72 -37.95 -43.17
C ASP A 33 15.49 -36.41 -43.23
N GLY A 34 16.51 -35.63 -43.61
CA GLY A 34 16.38 -34.22 -44.03
C GLY A 34 16.25 -34.13 -45.57
N PRO A 35 16.53 -32.99 -46.26
CA PRO A 35 16.91 -31.65 -45.79
C PRO A 35 16.18 -30.48 -46.53
N GLY A 36 16.49 -29.20 -46.19
CA GLY A 36 16.48 -28.11 -47.19
C GLY A 36 16.01 -26.71 -46.76
N ALA A 37 16.99 -25.78 -46.64
CA ALA A 37 17.00 -24.35 -47.02
C ALA A 37 15.90 -23.40 -46.49
N SER A 38 16.14 -22.15 -46.09
CA SER A 38 17.23 -21.20 -46.37
C SER A 38 17.12 -20.00 -45.42
N ASP A 39 18.27 -19.40 -45.12
CA ASP A 39 18.45 -18.04 -44.61
C ASP A 39 17.62 -17.00 -45.37
N ARG A 40 16.95 -16.11 -44.63
CA ARG A 40 16.96 -14.65 -44.86
C ARG A 40 16.25 -13.87 -43.75
N ASP A 41 16.84 -12.72 -43.46
CA ASP A 41 16.28 -11.52 -42.84
C ASP A 41 16.23 -11.45 -41.31
N ALA A 42 17.44 -11.27 -40.76
CA ALA A 42 17.64 -10.40 -39.61
C ALA A 42 17.31 -8.94 -39.99
N ARG A 43 16.23 -8.40 -39.41
CA ARG A 43 16.09 -6.96 -39.21
C ARG A 43 15.29 -6.67 -37.95
N ALA A 44 15.99 -6.03 -37.01
CA ALA A 44 15.44 -5.47 -35.79
C ALA A 44 14.39 -4.39 -36.09
N ALA A 45 13.34 -4.36 -35.27
CA ALA A 45 12.50 -3.19 -35.04
C ALA A 45 12.29 -3.05 -33.51
N PRO A 46 12.50 -1.86 -32.93
CA PRO A 46 12.29 -1.65 -31.50
C PRO A 46 10.79 -1.61 -31.15
N ALA A 47 10.48 -2.04 -29.94
CA ALA A 47 9.16 -1.94 -29.35
C ALA A 47 8.77 -0.47 -29.18
N ASP A 48 7.68 -0.08 -29.84
CA ASP A 48 7.09 1.25 -29.76
C ASP A 48 6.50 1.44 -28.36
N GLY A 49 7.12 2.34 -27.60
CA GLY A 49 6.60 2.81 -26.33
C GLY A 49 5.40 3.69 -26.61
N GLY A 50 4.20 3.14 -26.41
CA GLY A 50 2.95 3.89 -26.40
C GLY A 50 2.94 4.90 -25.25
N GLY A 51 3.59 6.05 -25.45
CA GLY A 51 3.41 7.23 -24.62
C GLY A 51 1.98 7.70 -24.73
N LYS A 52 1.19 7.53 -23.65
CA LYS A 52 -0.10 8.21 -23.53
C LYS A 52 0.15 9.73 -23.55
N PRO A 53 -0.69 10.53 -24.24
CA PRO A 53 -0.60 11.98 -24.20
C PRO A 53 -0.72 12.49 -22.77
N GLY A 54 0.18 13.40 -22.38
CA GLY A 54 0.20 14.01 -21.06
C GLY A 54 -1.16 14.61 -20.70
N ARG A 55 -1.67 14.24 -19.52
CA ARG A 55 -2.76 14.96 -18.87
C ARG A 55 -2.23 16.31 -18.40
N ASP A 56 -2.31 17.32 -19.25
CA ASP A 56 -2.15 18.70 -18.81
C ASP A 56 -3.49 19.23 -18.24
N ALA A 57 -3.46 19.41 -16.92
CA ALA A 57 -4.08 20.47 -16.12
C ALA A 57 -5.60 20.67 -16.12
N ALA A 58 -6.22 20.23 -15.01
CA ALA A 58 -7.22 21.02 -14.29
C ALA A 58 -7.30 20.56 -12.81
N GLY A 59 -6.52 21.19 -11.94
CA GLY A 59 -6.53 20.97 -10.49
C GLY A 59 -5.26 21.53 -9.85
N ALA A 60 -5.38 22.34 -8.80
CA ALA A 60 -4.30 23.16 -8.25
C ALA A 60 -3.00 22.37 -8.00
N THR A 61 -1.88 22.95 -8.44
CA THR A 61 -0.52 22.44 -8.25
C THR A 61 -0.15 22.36 -6.76
N GLY A 62 -0.45 21.22 -6.13
CA GLY A 62 0.21 20.82 -4.88
C GLY A 62 1.72 20.90 -5.07
N GLY A 63 2.40 21.68 -4.21
CA GLY A 63 3.73 22.25 -4.43
C GLY A 63 4.93 21.29 -4.49
N LEU A 64 4.75 20.03 -4.86
CA LEU A 64 5.81 19.04 -4.98
C LEU A 64 6.30 18.95 -6.43
N ALA A 65 7.41 19.62 -6.74
CA ALA A 65 8.10 19.41 -8.02
C ALA A 65 8.74 18.02 -8.05
N LEU A 66 8.61 17.29 -9.17
CA LEU A 66 9.16 15.94 -9.33
C LEU A 66 10.52 15.96 -10.04
N GLU A 67 11.41 15.05 -9.66
CA GLU A 67 12.71 14.82 -10.30
C GLU A 67 12.91 13.33 -10.62
N LEU A 68 13.69 13.04 -11.67
CA LEU A 68 14.00 11.67 -12.05
C LEU A 68 14.99 11.06 -11.05
N HIS A 69 14.62 9.91 -10.50
CA HIS A 69 15.48 8.97 -9.82
C HIS A 69 15.63 7.74 -10.73
N ASP A 70 16.86 7.43 -11.13
CA ASP A 70 17.17 6.28 -11.99
C ASP A 70 18.31 5.49 -11.36
N THR A 71 18.08 4.18 -11.21
CA THR A 71 19.06 3.23 -10.63
C THR A 71 19.76 2.38 -11.68
N GLY A 72 19.39 2.52 -12.96
CA GLY A 72 19.75 1.62 -14.05
C GLY A 72 18.92 0.33 -14.08
N PHE A 73 18.24 -0.04 -12.98
CA PHE A 73 17.32 -1.19 -12.92
C PHE A 73 15.85 -0.78 -12.91
N TYR A 74 15.53 0.34 -12.28
CA TYR A 74 14.22 0.98 -12.33
C TYR A 74 14.38 2.51 -12.28
N SER A 75 13.35 3.21 -12.74
CA SER A 75 13.21 4.66 -12.63
C SER A 75 11.92 5.06 -11.91
N LEU A 76 11.92 6.23 -11.27
CA LEU A 76 10.79 6.84 -10.57
C LEU A 76 10.92 8.37 -10.63
N ARG A 77 9.85 9.10 -10.90
CA ARG A 77 9.78 10.56 -10.72
C ARG A 77 9.32 10.88 -9.30
N LYS A 78 10.26 10.92 -8.36
CA LYS A 78 9.96 11.24 -6.95
C LYS A 78 9.84 12.75 -6.73
N PRO A 79 9.17 13.22 -5.68
CA PRO A 79 9.29 14.61 -5.24
C PRO A 79 10.74 15.01 -4.95
N LYS A 80 11.06 16.25 -5.30
CA LYS A 80 12.41 16.79 -5.16
C LYS A 80 12.87 16.78 -3.71
N GLY A 81 14.08 16.29 -3.47
CA GLY A 81 14.67 16.24 -2.13
C GLY A 81 14.18 15.11 -1.23
N TRP A 82 13.26 14.25 -1.69
CA TRP A 82 12.88 13.04 -0.96
C TRP A 82 13.95 11.97 -1.06
N ASP A 83 14.12 11.18 -0.01
CA ASP A 83 14.99 10.01 -0.01
C ASP A 83 14.27 8.81 -0.63
N VAL A 84 15.02 7.92 -1.29
CA VAL A 84 14.49 6.66 -1.83
C VAL A 84 15.25 5.50 -1.19
N HIS A 85 14.49 4.61 -0.54
CA HIS A 85 14.99 3.40 0.08
C HIS A 85 14.48 2.21 -0.71
N THR A 86 15.39 1.31 -1.11
CA THR A 86 15.08 0.17 -1.97
C THR A 86 15.47 -1.12 -1.27
N ALA A 87 14.63 -2.14 -1.40
CA ALA A 87 14.86 -3.46 -0.84
C ALA A 87 14.38 -4.56 -1.79
N GLY A 88 14.82 -5.79 -1.51
CA GLY A 88 14.42 -6.97 -2.26
C GLY A 88 14.89 -6.99 -3.72
N SER A 89 14.41 -7.99 -4.44
CA SER A 89 14.71 -8.17 -5.87
C SER A 89 13.66 -9.06 -6.51
N CYS A 90 13.53 -8.96 -7.83
CA CYS A 90 12.53 -9.66 -8.62
C CYS A 90 11.12 -9.47 -8.07
N THR A 91 10.42 -10.53 -7.65
CA THR A 91 9.05 -10.44 -7.13
C THR A 91 8.96 -9.65 -5.83
N THR A 92 10.06 -9.48 -5.10
CA THR A 92 10.07 -8.85 -3.78
C THR A 92 10.70 -7.47 -3.81
N LEU A 93 10.92 -6.91 -5.00
CA LEU A 93 11.34 -5.53 -5.14
C LEU A 93 10.39 -4.61 -4.37
N ALA A 94 10.98 -3.72 -3.59
CA ALA A 94 10.26 -2.71 -2.87
C ALA A 94 11.01 -1.38 -2.93
N PHE A 95 10.26 -0.29 -2.87
CA PHE A 95 10.81 1.02 -2.61
C PHE A 95 9.91 1.84 -1.68
N VAL A 96 10.52 2.76 -0.96
CA VAL A 96 9.85 3.83 -0.22
C VAL A 96 10.54 5.14 -0.61
N ALA A 97 9.79 6.06 -1.20
CA ALA A 97 10.25 7.44 -1.36
C ALA A 97 9.58 8.31 -0.29
N ARG A 98 10.36 9.03 0.53
CA ARG A 98 9.89 9.71 1.73
C ARG A 98 10.48 11.11 1.88
N ASP A 99 9.67 12.05 2.36
CA ASP A 99 10.12 13.38 2.77
C ASP A 99 10.93 13.27 4.07
N PRO A 100 12.25 13.57 4.08
CA PRO A 100 13.05 13.49 5.29
C PRO A 100 12.63 14.52 6.36
N ALA A 101 11.96 15.61 5.97
CA ALA A 101 11.47 16.63 6.89
C ALA A 101 10.05 16.35 7.40
N GLN A 102 9.28 15.51 6.70
CA GLN A 102 7.92 15.13 7.09
C GLN A 102 7.66 13.65 6.75
N PRO A 103 8.08 12.69 7.60
CA PRO A 103 8.08 11.26 7.30
C PRO A 103 6.74 10.63 6.90
N LEU A 104 5.62 11.26 7.30
CA LEU A 104 4.28 10.83 6.90
C LEU A 104 4.02 11.06 5.41
N ARG A 105 4.75 11.97 4.75
CA ARG A 105 4.73 12.16 3.30
C ARG A 105 5.63 11.13 2.65
N GLN A 106 4.99 10.13 2.04
CA GLN A 106 5.71 9.04 1.40
C GLN A 106 4.86 8.41 0.30
N VAL A 107 5.55 7.81 -0.66
CA VAL A 107 4.99 6.85 -1.61
C VAL A 107 5.81 5.58 -1.53
N PHE A 108 5.15 4.43 -1.64
CA PHE A 108 5.84 3.15 -1.52
C PHE A 108 5.21 2.07 -2.38
N TYR A 109 6.03 1.10 -2.72
CA TYR A 109 5.65 -0.11 -3.42
C TYR A 109 6.33 -1.31 -2.77
N PHE A 110 5.58 -2.40 -2.59
CA PHE A 110 6.12 -3.71 -2.29
C PHE A 110 5.56 -4.74 -3.28
N GLY A 111 6.44 -5.42 -4.01
CA GLY A 111 6.05 -6.47 -4.94
C GLY A 111 5.37 -7.65 -4.23
N THR A 112 5.98 -8.14 -3.15
CA THR A 112 5.44 -9.18 -2.27
C THR A 112 5.84 -8.91 -0.83
N LEU A 113 4.90 -9.05 0.11
CA LEU A 113 5.04 -9.00 1.56
C LEU A 113 4.48 -10.28 2.20
N GLY A 114 5.23 -10.88 3.12
CA GLY A 114 4.84 -12.12 3.81
C GLY A 114 5.94 -13.19 3.83
N PRO A 115 5.61 -14.42 4.26
CA PRO A 115 4.25 -14.86 4.54
C PRO A 115 3.70 -14.29 5.86
N PHE A 116 2.36 -14.21 5.94
CA PHE A 116 1.63 -14.02 7.19
C PHE A 116 0.62 -15.15 7.37
N TYR A 117 0.11 -15.32 8.60
CA TYR A 117 -0.81 -16.41 8.90
C TYR A 117 -2.23 -16.05 8.47
N ARG A 118 -2.97 -17.04 7.97
CA ARG A 118 -4.42 -16.95 7.74
C ARG A 118 -5.24 -17.79 8.72
N SER A 119 -4.57 -18.45 9.66
CA SER A 119 -5.21 -19.22 10.72
C SER A 119 -4.37 -19.23 12.00
N ALA A 120 -5.03 -19.18 13.14
CA ALA A 120 -4.36 -19.22 14.44
C ALA A 120 -3.72 -20.59 14.70
N GLU A 121 -4.34 -21.65 14.19
CA GLU A 121 -3.86 -23.02 14.32
C GLU A 121 -2.50 -23.20 13.64
N ARG A 122 -2.33 -22.63 12.43
CA ARG A 122 -1.04 -22.69 11.73
C ARG A 122 0.03 -21.90 12.46
N LYS A 123 -0.31 -20.72 13.00
CA LYS A 123 0.60 -19.93 13.83
C LYS A 123 1.06 -20.70 15.07
N GLN A 124 0.13 -21.33 15.78
CA GLN A 124 0.44 -22.11 16.98
C GLN A 124 1.33 -23.33 16.66
N PHE A 125 1.07 -24.01 15.53
CA PHE A 125 1.90 -25.11 15.06
C PHE A 125 3.33 -24.64 14.77
N ASP A 126 3.49 -23.59 13.98
CA ASP A 126 4.81 -23.04 13.63
C ASP A 126 5.54 -22.51 14.88
N GLN A 127 4.85 -21.87 15.83
CA GLN A 127 5.44 -21.45 17.10
C GLN A 127 6.01 -22.62 17.91
N THR A 128 5.31 -23.76 17.90
CA THR A 128 5.80 -24.99 18.55
C THR A 128 7.00 -25.58 17.80
N ALA A 129 6.92 -25.65 16.47
CA ALA A 129 7.96 -26.21 15.60
C ALA A 129 9.24 -25.35 15.57
N ALA A 130 9.11 -24.04 15.74
CA ALA A 130 10.25 -23.13 15.84
C ALA A 130 11.00 -23.28 17.16
N HIS A 131 10.43 -23.93 18.19
CA HIS A 131 11.03 -24.05 19.52
C HIS A 131 11.52 -22.71 20.13
N GLY A 132 10.86 -21.60 19.78
CA GLY A 132 11.26 -20.25 20.17
C GLY A 132 12.47 -19.68 19.41
N ASP A 133 13.05 -20.42 18.45
CA ASP A 133 14.10 -19.96 17.57
C ASP A 133 13.53 -19.45 16.23
N PRO A 134 13.51 -18.13 16.02
CA PRO A 134 13.01 -17.54 14.78
C PRO A 134 13.95 -17.73 13.58
N ALA A 135 15.14 -18.30 13.75
CA ALA A 135 15.95 -18.75 12.60
C ALA A 135 15.34 -19.98 11.92
N ILE A 136 14.52 -20.77 12.63
CA ILE A 136 13.88 -21.98 12.11
C ILE A 136 12.66 -21.62 11.27
N ILE A 137 11.79 -20.76 11.80
CA ILE A 137 10.63 -20.23 11.08
C ILE A 137 10.71 -18.71 11.12
N PRO A 138 11.23 -18.10 10.04
CA PRO A 138 11.50 -16.67 10.02
C PRO A 138 10.26 -15.80 10.28
N TRP A 139 9.06 -16.28 9.90
CA TRP A 139 7.75 -15.61 10.05
C TRP A 139 6.95 -15.97 11.29
N VAL A 140 7.57 -16.58 12.29
CA VAL A 140 6.87 -17.03 13.51
C VAL A 140 6.20 -15.90 14.30
N ASP A 141 6.68 -14.66 14.15
CA ASP A 141 6.13 -13.44 14.74
C ASP A 141 5.05 -12.77 13.88
N ALA A 142 4.79 -13.26 12.66
CA ALA A 142 3.81 -12.68 11.76
C ALA A 142 2.37 -12.69 12.35
N PRO A 143 1.54 -11.69 11.99
CA PRO A 143 0.15 -11.64 12.45
C PRO A 143 -0.71 -12.73 11.81
N VAL A 144 -1.88 -12.97 12.42
CA VAL A 144 -2.95 -13.76 11.81
C VAL A 144 -3.94 -12.79 11.19
N VAL A 145 -4.15 -12.92 9.88
CA VAL A 145 -5.12 -12.15 9.09
C VAL A 145 -6.26 -13.10 8.71
N THR A 146 -7.38 -13.00 9.43
CA THR A 146 -8.58 -13.79 9.17
C THR A 146 -9.84 -12.92 9.37
N PRO A 147 -10.73 -12.81 8.36
CA PRO A 147 -10.65 -13.39 7.01
C PRO A 147 -9.47 -12.84 6.19
N LEU A 148 -9.04 -13.58 5.16
CA LEU A 148 -7.99 -13.12 4.25
C LEU A 148 -8.55 -12.04 3.32
N THR A 149 -8.43 -10.78 3.72
CA THR A 149 -8.88 -9.61 2.97
C THR A 149 -7.78 -8.53 2.93
N PRO A 150 -7.80 -7.62 1.94
CA PRO A 150 -6.92 -6.45 1.94
C PRO A 150 -7.06 -5.58 3.19
N GLU A 151 -8.28 -5.38 3.68
CA GLU A 151 -8.58 -4.60 4.89
C GLU A 151 -7.93 -5.24 6.13
N GLY A 152 -8.13 -6.54 6.34
CA GLY A 152 -7.51 -7.25 7.46
C GLY A 152 -5.98 -7.26 7.38
N PHE A 153 -5.40 -7.24 6.18
CA PHE A 153 -3.96 -7.06 6.00
C PHE A 153 -3.48 -5.67 6.45
N VAL A 154 -4.21 -4.60 6.10
CA VAL A 154 -3.87 -3.23 6.53
C VAL A 154 -4.07 -3.04 8.03
N GLU A 155 -5.13 -3.61 8.63
CA GLU A 155 -5.32 -3.62 10.09
C GLU A 155 -4.16 -4.33 10.82
N ALA A 156 -3.55 -5.34 10.19
CA ALA A 156 -2.38 -6.05 10.71
C ALA A 156 -1.05 -5.33 10.43
N TRP A 157 -1.04 -4.24 9.66
CA TRP A 157 0.16 -3.48 9.30
C TRP A 157 1.06 -3.09 10.49
N PRO A 158 0.54 -2.59 11.63
CA PRO A 158 1.39 -2.26 12.78
C PRO A 158 2.21 -3.46 13.27
N GLN A 159 1.63 -4.66 13.24
CA GLN A 159 2.30 -5.89 13.63
C GLN A 159 3.32 -6.30 12.56
N LEU A 160 2.97 -6.17 11.27
CA LEU A 160 3.86 -6.43 10.15
C LEU A 160 5.11 -5.54 10.19
N ALA A 161 4.95 -4.23 10.37
CA ALA A 161 6.04 -3.27 10.40
C ALA A 161 7.02 -3.49 11.57
N ARG A 162 6.55 -4.07 12.68
CA ARG A 162 7.36 -4.36 13.88
C ARG A 162 8.06 -5.71 13.84
N MET A 163 7.76 -6.55 12.85
CA MET A 163 8.45 -7.83 12.71
C MET A 163 9.93 -7.60 12.47
N ARG A 164 10.78 -8.42 13.09
CA ARG A 164 12.22 -8.32 12.87
C ARG A 164 12.58 -8.43 11.40
N ALA A 165 11.83 -9.26 10.68
CA ALA A 165 12.03 -9.45 9.25
C ALA A 165 11.70 -8.23 8.40
N ALA A 166 10.68 -7.45 8.77
CA ALA A 166 10.36 -6.20 8.08
C ALA A 166 11.53 -5.22 8.21
N GLY A 167 12.05 -5.03 9.43
CA GLY A 167 13.23 -4.19 9.66
C GLY A 167 14.51 -4.72 9.00
N ALA A 168 14.68 -6.04 8.92
CA ALA A 168 15.81 -6.65 8.22
C ALA A 168 15.69 -6.54 6.68
N PHE A 169 14.47 -6.57 6.15
CA PHE A 169 14.17 -6.40 4.74
C PHE A 169 14.37 -4.95 4.31
N MET A 170 13.78 -4.01 5.04
CA MET A 170 13.87 -2.58 4.77
C MET A 170 13.88 -1.82 6.10
N ALA A 171 15.00 -1.19 6.43
CA ALA A 171 15.12 -0.40 7.67
C ALA A 171 14.05 0.71 7.75
N GLU A 172 13.69 1.29 6.60
CA GLU A 172 12.72 2.38 6.47
C GLU A 172 11.30 1.90 6.16
N PHE A 173 10.96 0.67 6.56
CA PHE A 173 9.61 0.11 6.37
C PHE A 173 8.52 1.08 6.90
N PRO A 174 7.48 1.42 6.12
CA PRO A 174 6.47 2.38 6.54
C PRO A 174 5.79 1.94 7.83
N SER A 175 5.76 2.83 8.82
CA SER A 175 5.09 2.58 10.10
C SER A 175 3.72 3.25 10.10
N MET A 176 2.70 2.50 10.51
CA MET A 176 1.33 2.99 10.71
C MET A 176 0.81 2.26 11.95
N ASP A 177 0.93 2.87 13.13
CA ASP A 177 0.79 2.15 14.42
C ASP A 177 -0.65 1.84 14.79
N GLU A 178 -1.57 2.72 14.40
CA GLU A 178 -3.01 2.62 14.62
C GLU A 178 -3.72 2.82 13.28
N ALA A 179 -3.41 1.99 12.28
CA ALA A 179 -4.06 2.10 10.98
C ALA A 179 -5.55 1.72 11.09
N GLY A 180 -6.43 2.62 10.68
CA GLY A 180 -7.87 2.40 10.56
C GLY A 180 -8.34 2.64 9.13
N VAL A 181 -9.06 1.68 8.56
CA VAL A 181 -9.65 1.80 7.23
C VAL A 181 -10.95 2.61 7.33
N VAL A 182 -11.03 3.67 6.54
CA VAL A 182 -12.19 4.58 6.50
C VAL A 182 -12.91 4.57 5.15
N GLY A 183 -12.30 3.92 4.15
CA GLY A 183 -12.92 3.63 2.86
C GLY A 183 -12.36 2.34 2.27
N ASN A 184 -13.22 1.52 1.69
CA ASN A 184 -12.87 0.25 1.07
C ASN A 184 -13.56 0.14 -0.28
N ALA A 185 -12.78 0.16 -1.36
CA ALA A 185 -13.22 0.02 -2.72
C ALA A 185 -12.66 -1.27 -3.34
N PRO A 186 -13.43 -2.38 -3.31
CA PRO A 186 -13.04 -3.63 -3.95
C PRO A 186 -12.71 -3.44 -5.42
N GLN A 187 -11.67 -4.13 -5.89
CA GLN A 187 -11.20 -4.09 -7.28
C GLN A 187 -11.25 -5.50 -7.88
N PRO A 188 -11.32 -5.61 -9.22
CA PRO A 188 -11.02 -6.87 -9.89
C PRO A 188 -9.68 -7.44 -9.41
N ALA A 189 -9.62 -8.75 -9.21
CA ALA A 189 -8.40 -9.39 -8.72
C ALA A 189 -7.25 -9.19 -9.72
N LEU A 190 -6.19 -8.51 -9.28
CA LEU A 190 -4.98 -8.28 -10.10
C LEU A 190 -4.11 -9.53 -10.23
N LEU A 191 -4.29 -10.50 -9.34
CA LEU A 191 -3.62 -11.79 -9.37
C LEU A 191 -4.64 -12.92 -9.21
N ALA A 192 -4.36 -14.06 -9.85
CA ALA A 192 -5.19 -15.25 -9.74
C ALA A 192 -5.36 -15.68 -8.27
N GLU A 193 -6.57 -16.07 -7.91
CA GLU A 193 -6.96 -16.48 -6.55
C GLU A 193 -6.75 -15.40 -5.47
N GLY A 194 -6.50 -14.15 -5.89
CA GLY A 194 -6.32 -13.02 -5.00
C GLY A 194 -7.59 -12.21 -4.77
N GLN A 195 -7.56 -11.40 -3.72
CA GLN A 195 -8.52 -10.31 -3.49
C GLN A 195 -7.79 -8.99 -3.56
N THR A 196 -8.32 -8.03 -4.31
CA THR A 196 -7.73 -6.68 -4.44
C THR A 196 -8.72 -5.63 -3.96
N ALA A 197 -8.24 -4.65 -3.21
CA ALA A 197 -9.03 -3.47 -2.87
C ALA A 197 -8.12 -2.25 -2.76
N LEU A 198 -8.68 -1.10 -3.14
CA LEU A 198 -8.14 0.20 -2.79
C LEU A 198 -8.75 0.62 -1.45
N LEU A 199 -7.88 0.92 -0.51
CA LEU A 199 -8.25 1.28 0.86
C LEU A 199 -7.85 2.72 1.11
N ARG A 200 -8.75 3.49 1.73
CA ARG A 200 -8.41 4.77 2.35
C ARG A 200 -8.27 4.53 3.84
N LEU A 201 -7.21 5.08 4.42
CA LEU A 201 -6.91 4.89 5.83
C LEU A 201 -6.49 6.20 6.47
N ILE A 202 -6.71 6.23 7.77
CA ILE A 202 -6.10 7.19 8.70
C ILE A 202 -5.25 6.39 9.67
N PHE A 203 -4.17 6.98 10.17
CA PHE A 203 -3.27 6.28 11.09
C PHE A 203 -2.56 7.24 12.02
N ARG A 204 -2.06 6.71 13.13
CA ARG A 204 -1.14 7.42 14.01
C ARG A 204 0.30 6.94 13.79
N GLN A 205 1.24 7.88 13.86
CA GLN A 205 2.67 7.61 13.95
C GLN A 205 3.27 8.58 14.98
N GLY A 206 3.53 8.09 16.18
CA GLY A 206 3.85 8.95 17.32
C GLY A 206 2.69 9.89 17.68
N SER A 207 2.94 11.20 17.75
CA SER A 207 1.88 12.21 17.96
C SER A 207 1.24 12.71 16.66
N ALA A 208 1.74 12.30 15.50
CA ALA A 208 1.24 12.75 14.21
C ALA A 208 0.10 11.85 13.72
N VAL A 209 -0.87 12.46 13.04
CA VAL A 209 -1.98 11.77 12.38
C VAL A 209 -1.78 11.86 10.88
N GLY A 210 -1.75 10.70 10.23
CA GLY A 210 -1.63 10.55 8.80
C GLY A 210 -2.93 10.11 8.15
N GLU A 211 -3.01 10.37 6.85
CA GLU A 211 -4.05 9.90 5.95
C GLU A 211 -3.38 9.39 4.67
N GLY A 212 -3.99 8.42 4.02
CA GLY A 212 -3.52 7.94 2.74
C GLY A 212 -4.39 6.90 2.08
N GLN A 213 -3.88 6.38 0.97
CA GLN A 213 -4.50 5.31 0.21
C GLN A 213 -3.52 4.18 -0.06
N LEU A 214 -4.00 2.95 0.06
CA LEU A 214 -3.26 1.73 -0.19
C LEU A 214 -4.03 0.83 -1.16
N LEU A 215 -3.42 0.46 -2.29
CA LEU A 215 -3.90 -0.63 -3.13
C LEU A 215 -3.18 -1.91 -2.72
N VAL A 216 -3.93 -2.96 -2.42
CA VAL A 216 -3.39 -4.22 -1.90
C VAL A 216 -4.05 -5.40 -2.58
N THR A 217 -3.25 -6.36 -3.05
CA THR A 217 -3.72 -7.68 -3.46
C THR A 217 -3.25 -8.75 -2.47
N VAL A 218 -4.17 -9.44 -1.79
CA VAL A 218 -3.83 -10.59 -0.92
C VAL A 218 -4.07 -11.90 -1.64
N THR A 219 -3.18 -12.88 -1.48
CA THR A 219 -3.30 -14.22 -2.08
C THR A 219 -2.98 -15.31 -1.05
N PRO A 220 -3.70 -16.45 -1.06
CA PRO A 220 -3.34 -17.59 -0.23
C PRO A 220 -2.00 -18.20 -0.70
N PHE A 221 -1.20 -18.71 0.23
CA PHE A 221 0.01 -19.44 -0.16
C PHE A 221 -0.32 -20.89 -0.51
N LEU A 222 -0.36 -21.20 -1.81
CA LEU A 222 -0.71 -22.53 -2.31
C LEU A 222 0.27 -23.64 -1.89
N GLY A 223 1.54 -23.29 -1.64
CA GLY A 223 2.57 -24.23 -1.20
C GLY A 223 2.51 -24.57 0.29
N ALA A 224 1.78 -23.80 1.11
CA ALA A 224 1.68 -24.05 2.54
C ALA A 224 0.35 -23.55 3.11
N SER A 225 -0.53 -24.51 3.45
CA SER A 225 -1.83 -24.23 4.06
C SER A 225 -1.70 -23.39 5.34
N GLY A 226 -2.61 -22.44 5.54
CA GLY A 226 -2.58 -21.57 6.72
C GLY A 226 -1.65 -20.36 6.60
N LEU A 227 -0.99 -20.15 5.45
CA LEU A 227 -0.20 -18.96 5.14
C LEU A 227 -0.77 -18.18 3.93
N ALA A 228 -0.40 -16.90 3.83
CA ALA A 228 -0.78 -16.00 2.75
C ALA A 228 0.31 -14.94 2.50
N TYR A 229 0.20 -14.24 1.37
CA TYR A 229 1.05 -13.10 1.00
C TYR A 229 0.19 -11.91 0.59
N ALA A 230 0.75 -10.71 0.75
CA ALA A 230 0.27 -9.51 0.08
C ALA A 230 1.21 -9.25 -1.09
N ASN A 231 0.65 -8.82 -2.20
CA ASN A 231 1.35 -8.55 -3.44
C ASN A 231 0.86 -7.22 -3.99
N LEU A 232 1.70 -6.55 -4.77
CA LEU A 232 1.37 -5.28 -5.41
C LEU A 232 0.81 -4.29 -4.37
N VAL A 233 1.52 -4.13 -3.26
CA VAL A 233 1.15 -3.18 -2.21
C VAL A 233 1.69 -1.81 -2.62
N LEU A 234 0.81 -0.95 -3.12
CA LEU A 234 1.13 0.44 -3.45
C LEU A 234 0.50 1.34 -2.39
N GLY A 235 1.23 2.36 -1.94
CA GLY A 235 0.68 3.31 -0.98
C GLY A 235 1.19 4.72 -1.20
N ALA A 236 0.32 5.68 -0.90
CA ALA A 236 0.64 7.10 -0.77
C ALA A 236 0.06 7.61 0.54
N THR A 237 0.86 8.31 1.33
CA THR A 237 0.42 8.89 2.61
C THR A 237 0.95 10.31 2.80
N ALA A 238 0.28 11.09 3.65
CA ALA A 238 0.70 12.40 4.11
C ALA A 238 0.11 12.69 5.50
N PRO A 239 0.52 13.78 6.19
CA PRO A 239 -0.23 14.29 7.33
C PRO A 239 -1.71 14.50 7.00
N ALA A 240 -2.60 14.19 7.95
CA ALA A 240 -4.02 14.45 7.80
C ALA A 240 -4.29 15.95 7.63
N GLY A 241 -4.98 16.31 6.55
CA GLY A 241 -5.20 17.70 6.10
C GLY A 241 -4.24 18.16 4.99
N ASP A 242 -3.07 17.53 4.84
CA ASP A 242 -2.15 17.80 3.72
C ASP A 242 -2.43 16.88 2.53
N PHE A 243 -2.92 15.65 2.77
CA PHE A 243 -3.03 14.61 1.75
C PHE A 243 -3.82 15.06 0.52
N ASP A 244 -5.01 15.64 0.68
CA ASP A 244 -5.84 16.14 -0.43
C ASP A 244 -5.10 17.13 -1.34
N ALA A 245 -4.24 17.97 -0.78
CA ALA A 245 -3.51 18.99 -1.53
C ALA A 245 -2.32 18.43 -2.32
N ILE A 246 -1.77 17.28 -1.94
CA ILE A 246 -0.57 16.71 -2.55
C ILE A 246 -0.78 15.34 -3.20
N GLU A 247 -1.94 14.71 -2.99
CA GLU A 247 -2.28 13.36 -3.47
C GLU A 247 -1.95 13.19 -4.96
N ALA A 248 -2.41 14.10 -5.82
CA ALA A 248 -2.18 14.01 -7.26
C ALA A 248 -0.68 13.92 -7.62
N ARG A 249 0.19 14.60 -6.88
CA ARG A 249 1.66 14.52 -7.08
C ARG A 249 2.26 13.24 -6.54
N LEU A 250 1.70 12.69 -5.46
CA LEU A 250 2.11 11.40 -4.92
C LEU A 250 1.73 10.27 -5.90
N VAL A 251 0.54 10.33 -6.49
CA VAL A 251 0.11 9.35 -7.49
C VAL A 251 0.89 9.49 -8.79
N GLU A 252 1.18 10.70 -9.26
CA GLU A 252 2.07 10.92 -10.41
C GLU A 252 3.46 10.31 -10.17
N ALA A 253 3.97 10.38 -8.94
CA ALA A 253 5.21 9.69 -8.60
C ALA A 253 5.06 8.17 -8.74
N LEU A 254 4.01 7.56 -8.18
CA LEU A 254 3.76 6.12 -8.32
C LEU A 254 3.61 5.67 -9.79
N ASP A 255 2.84 6.40 -10.60
CA ASP A 255 2.59 6.07 -12.01
C ASP A 255 3.87 6.12 -12.86
N SER A 256 4.81 6.97 -12.49
CA SER A 256 6.08 7.12 -13.21
C SER A 256 7.08 5.97 -12.99
N PHE A 257 6.76 5.01 -12.11
CA PHE A 257 7.64 3.87 -11.84
C PHE A 257 7.79 2.99 -13.09
N THR A 258 9.02 2.66 -13.46
CA THR A 258 9.29 1.79 -14.61
C THR A 258 10.45 0.86 -14.32
N LEU A 259 10.32 -0.40 -14.75
CA LEU A 259 11.38 -1.41 -14.69
C LEU A 259 12.12 -1.48 -16.03
N THR A 260 13.44 -1.66 -15.97
CA THR A 260 14.28 -1.81 -17.18
C THR A 260 14.30 -3.25 -17.69
N GLN A 261 14.64 -3.42 -18.97
CA GLN A 261 14.88 -4.74 -19.57
C GLN A 261 16.06 -5.48 -18.91
N ASP A 262 17.05 -4.75 -18.41
CA ASP A 262 18.21 -5.35 -17.75
C ASP A 262 17.86 -5.95 -16.39
N TYR A 263 16.96 -5.28 -15.64
CA TYR A 263 16.41 -5.83 -14.40
C TYR A 263 15.66 -7.14 -14.64
N PHE A 264 14.86 -7.17 -15.70
CA PHE A 264 14.18 -8.39 -16.13
C PHE A 264 15.18 -9.51 -16.46
N ASN A 265 16.20 -9.22 -17.27
CA ASN A 265 17.23 -10.19 -17.64
C ASN A 265 17.98 -10.71 -16.41
N PHE A 266 18.21 -9.86 -15.41
CA PHE A 266 18.76 -10.25 -14.11
C PHE A 266 17.87 -11.28 -13.40
N CYS A 267 16.56 -11.03 -13.32
CA CYS A 267 15.62 -11.95 -12.66
C CYS A 267 15.48 -13.30 -13.36
N LEU A 268 15.49 -13.31 -14.71
CA LEU A 268 15.54 -14.57 -15.47
C LEU A 268 16.78 -15.40 -15.10
N ARG A 269 17.97 -14.76 -15.05
CA ARG A 269 19.23 -15.46 -14.72
C ARG A 269 19.25 -16.01 -13.31
N GLN A 270 18.58 -15.36 -12.36
CA GLN A 270 18.46 -15.86 -11.00
C GLN A 270 17.52 -17.08 -10.88
N GLN A 271 16.93 -17.55 -12.00
CA GLN A 271 15.89 -18.59 -12.01
C GLN A 271 14.68 -18.27 -11.12
N GLN A 272 14.55 -17.02 -10.69
CA GLN A 272 13.44 -16.52 -9.88
C GLN A 272 12.27 -16.05 -10.76
N ALA A 273 12.19 -16.54 -12.00
CA ALA A 273 11.27 -16.00 -12.98
C ALA A 273 10.18 -16.99 -13.40
N SER A 274 8.96 -16.66 -12.99
CA SER A 274 7.76 -16.79 -13.82
C SER A 274 7.58 -15.46 -14.57
N TRP A 275 7.93 -15.45 -15.87
CA TRP A 275 7.86 -14.33 -16.82
C TRP A 275 6.57 -13.48 -16.71
N GLY A 276 5.43 -14.15 -16.48
CA GLY A 276 4.13 -13.50 -16.34
C GLY A 276 3.97 -12.62 -15.09
N ALA A 277 4.60 -12.95 -13.96
CA ALA A 277 4.41 -12.21 -12.71
C ALA A 277 5.20 -10.88 -12.68
N VAL A 278 6.43 -10.88 -13.21
CA VAL A 278 7.30 -9.68 -13.24
C VAL A 278 6.90 -8.72 -14.37
N ALA A 279 6.50 -9.23 -15.54
CA ALA A 279 6.00 -8.40 -16.64
C ALA A 279 4.55 -7.92 -16.42
N ALA A 280 3.75 -8.62 -15.61
CA ALA A 280 2.53 -8.08 -15.05
C ALA A 280 2.86 -6.90 -14.14
N ALA A 281 3.74 -7.06 -13.15
CA ALA A 281 4.06 -6.01 -12.16
C ALA A 281 4.34 -4.63 -12.79
N GLY A 282 5.15 -4.51 -13.83
CA GLY A 282 5.43 -3.22 -14.49
C GLY A 282 4.23 -2.54 -15.16
N ARG A 283 3.36 -3.29 -15.86
CA ARG A 283 2.11 -2.75 -16.45
C ARG A 283 1.03 -2.55 -15.39
N THR A 284 0.94 -3.49 -14.46
CA THR A 284 0.05 -3.46 -13.32
C THR A 284 0.33 -2.28 -12.39
N LEU A 285 1.55 -1.75 -12.33
CA LEU A 285 1.86 -0.55 -11.53
C LEU A 285 1.25 0.74 -12.09
N SER A 286 1.26 0.95 -13.41
CA SER A 286 0.58 2.11 -14.02
C SER A 286 -0.94 1.96 -13.92
N GLU A 287 -1.48 0.76 -14.20
CA GLU A 287 -2.91 0.46 -13.97
C GLU A 287 -3.30 0.62 -12.48
N ALA A 288 -2.45 0.19 -11.56
CA ALA A 288 -2.64 0.36 -10.12
C ALA A 288 -2.60 1.83 -9.70
N SER A 289 -1.74 2.63 -10.30
CA SER A 289 -1.65 4.07 -10.00
C SER A 289 -2.86 4.82 -10.52
N ASP A 290 -3.37 4.47 -11.71
CA ASP A 290 -4.65 4.94 -12.23
C ASP A 290 -5.80 4.61 -11.23
N ILE A 291 -5.84 3.38 -10.69
CA ILE A 291 -6.82 2.99 -9.65
C ILE A 291 -6.72 3.87 -8.40
N VAL A 292 -5.51 4.15 -7.91
CA VAL A 292 -5.30 5.00 -6.72
C VAL A 292 -5.82 6.42 -6.96
N ALA A 293 -5.41 7.05 -8.07
CA ALA A 293 -5.85 8.40 -8.43
C ALA A 293 -7.37 8.49 -8.60
N GLU A 294 -7.96 7.57 -9.37
CA GLU A 294 -9.41 7.56 -9.61
C GLU A 294 -10.17 7.34 -8.32
N GLY A 295 -9.68 6.47 -7.44
CA GLY A 295 -10.30 6.21 -6.15
C GLY A 295 -10.27 7.42 -5.21
N TRP A 296 -9.22 8.25 -5.22
CA TRP A 296 -9.23 9.48 -4.43
C TRP A 296 -10.34 10.43 -4.90
N GLN A 297 -10.47 10.60 -6.21
CA GLN A 297 -11.49 11.48 -6.80
C GLN A 297 -12.91 10.94 -6.64
N ALA A 298 -13.07 9.61 -6.58
CA ALA A 298 -14.36 8.94 -6.43
C ALA A 298 -14.83 8.78 -4.97
N ARG A 299 -14.06 9.25 -3.99
CA ARG A 299 -14.37 9.11 -2.55
C ARG A 299 -15.75 9.66 -2.21
N SER A 300 -16.46 8.98 -1.32
CA SER A 300 -17.76 9.43 -0.85
C SER A 300 -17.66 10.47 0.28
N ARG A 301 -18.67 11.34 0.39
CA ARG A 301 -18.79 12.27 1.53
C ARG A 301 -18.92 11.53 2.87
N THR A 302 -19.48 10.33 2.88
CA THR A 302 -19.57 9.47 4.06
C THR A 302 -18.18 9.00 4.51
N GLU A 303 -17.32 8.60 3.59
CA GLU A 303 -15.91 8.26 3.89
C GLU A 303 -15.16 9.48 4.44
N ASP A 304 -15.32 10.65 3.80
CA ASP A 304 -14.70 11.90 4.27
C ASP A 304 -15.13 12.24 5.70
N VAL A 305 -16.42 12.18 6.01
CA VAL A 305 -16.94 12.42 7.37
C VAL A 305 -16.39 11.41 8.37
N THR A 306 -16.28 10.14 7.98
CA THR A 306 -15.71 9.09 8.83
C THR A 306 -14.22 9.34 9.10
N ALA A 307 -13.47 9.73 8.07
CA ALA A 307 -12.07 10.11 8.19
C ALA A 307 -11.90 11.30 9.14
N TYR A 308 -12.67 12.38 8.98
CA TYR A 308 -12.59 13.55 9.86
C TYR A 308 -12.90 13.21 11.32
N LYS A 309 -13.95 12.42 11.57
CA LYS A 309 -14.28 11.95 12.93
C LYS A 309 -13.12 11.17 13.55
N GLY A 310 -12.52 10.26 12.78
CA GLY A 310 -11.38 9.48 13.25
C GLY A 310 -10.12 10.32 13.46
N ILE A 311 -9.86 11.31 12.60
CA ILE A 311 -8.74 12.25 12.74
C ILE A 311 -8.88 13.10 14.00
N ASP A 312 -10.06 13.69 14.23
CA ASP A 312 -10.33 14.47 15.44
C ASP A 312 -10.17 13.56 16.68
N ALA A 313 -10.68 12.33 16.65
CA ALA A 313 -10.49 11.35 17.72
C ALA A 313 -9.00 11.01 17.96
N TYR A 314 -8.20 10.84 16.90
CA TYR A 314 -6.76 10.63 17.05
C TYR A 314 -6.04 11.83 17.65
N ARG A 315 -6.56 13.04 17.47
CA ARG A 315 -6.03 14.27 18.07
C ARG A 315 -6.53 14.50 19.49
N GLY A 316 -7.48 13.69 19.98
CA GLY A 316 -8.14 13.94 21.26
C GLY A 316 -9.01 15.18 21.22
N GLU A 317 -9.58 15.47 20.05
CA GLU A 317 -10.40 16.63 19.77
C GLU A 317 -11.85 16.18 19.49
N GLU A 318 -12.79 17.10 19.69
CA GLU A 318 -14.14 16.98 19.19
C GLU A 318 -14.60 18.30 18.57
N ARG A 319 -15.59 18.20 17.68
CA ARG A 319 -16.20 19.38 17.04
C ARG A 319 -17.59 19.62 17.56
N LEU A 320 -17.89 20.88 17.80
CA LEU A 320 -19.22 21.37 18.14
C LEU A 320 -19.71 22.28 17.04
N TYR A 321 -21.00 22.32 16.81
CA TYR A 321 -21.57 23.23 15.82
C TYR A 321 -22.79 23.94 16.40
N ASP A 322 -22.92 25.20 16.01
CA ASP A 322 -24.11 26.02 16.26
C ASP A 322 -25.00 25.92 15.02
N ALA A 323 -26.16 25.28 15.17
CA ALA A 323 -27.09 25.04 14.06
C ALA A 323 -27.69 26.34 13.49
N SER A 324 -27.71 27.43 14.26
CA SER A 324 -28.27 28.72 13.85
C SER A 324 -27.30 29.55 13.01
N SER A 325 -26.00 29.47 13.32
CA SER A 325 -24.97 30.25 12.64
C SER A 325 -24.11 29.45 11.67
N GLY A 326 -24.11 28.11 11.76
CA GLY A 326 -23.19 27.23 11.06
C GLY A 326 -21.74 27.32 11.57
N THR A 327 -21.52 28.00 12.69
CA THR A 327 -20.19 28.12 13.31
C THR A 327 -19.78 26.78 13.88
N VAL A 328 -18.54 26.38 13.60
CA VAL A 328 -17.93 25.16 14.15
C VAL A 328 -16.86 25.55 15.16
N TYR A 329 -16.83 24.85 16.28
CA TYR A 329 -15.82 25.00 17.32
C TYR A 329 -15.04 23.69 17.47
N LEU A 330 -13.76 23.80 17.81
CA LEU A 330 -12.88 22.69 18.14
C LEU A 330 -12.64 22.70 19.64
N ALA A 331 -12.93 21.58 20.29
CA ALA A 331 -12.83 21.38 21.72
C ALA A 331 -12.00 20.14 22.05
N GLU A 332 -11.55 20.03 23.29
CA GLU A 332 -10.94 18.79 23.80
C GLU A 332 -11.99 17.68 23.88
N ALA A 333 -11.60 16.45 23.56
CA ALA A 333 -12.52 15.32 23.58
C ALA A 333 -13.20 15.12 24.95
N GLY A 334 -14.53 15.05 24.95
CA GLY A 334 -15.36 14.89 26.14
C GLY A 334 -15.80 16.21 26.79
N TRP A 335 -15.38 17.36 26.25
CA TRP A 335 -15.82 18.67 26.70
C TRP A 335 -17.32 18.88 26.53
N TYR A 336 -17.94 18.39 25.44
CA TYR A 336 -19.39 18.51 25.24
C TYR A 336 -20.15 17.84 26.38
N GLU A 337 -19.80 16.59 26.71
CA GLU A 337 -20.47 15.84 27.77
C GLU A 337 -20.32 16.49 29.14
N GLN A 338 -19.15 17.07 29.42
CA GLN A 338 -18.90 17.78 30.68
C GLN A 338 -19.70 19.08 30.81
N HIS A 339 -20.07 19.72 29.70
CA HIS A 339 -20.73 21.03 29.68
C HIS A 339 -22.09 21.01 28.98
N ARG A 340 -22.66 19.81 28.77
CA ARG A 340 -23.83 19.56 27.91
C ARG A 340 -24.96 20.55 28.15
N ASP A 341 -25.42 20.66 29.39
CA ASP A 341 -26.55 21.52 29.76
C ASP A 341 -26.31 22.99 29.37
N ALA A 342 -25.09 23.50 29.59
CA ALA A 342 -24.75 24.88 29.26
C ALA A 342 -24.61 25.12 27.75
N LEU A 343 -24.19 24.10 26.99
CA LEU A 343 -24.02 24.17 25.54
C LEU A 343 -25.34 24.01 24.80
N GLU A 344 -26.21 23.12 25.26
CA GLU A 344 -27.55 22.94 24.72
C GLU A 344 -28.38 24.22 24.90
N LEU A 345 -28.24 24.93 26.03
CA LEU A 345 -28.85 26.26 26.23
C LEU A 345 -28.34 27.33 25.24
N LYS A 346 -27.13 27.15 24.71
CA LYS A 346 -26.53 28.02 23.69
C LYS A 346 -26.80 27.52 22.26
N GLY A 347 -27.53 26.42 22.10
CA GLY A 347 -27.84 25.82 20.80
C GLY A 347 -26.64 25.12 20.13
N LEU A 348 -25.61 24.75 20.90
CA LEU A 348 -24.49 23.97 20.40
C LEU A 348 -24.75 22.48 20.57
N GLU A 349 -24.33 21.71 19.57
CA GLU A 349 -24.40 20.24 19.56
C GLU A 349 -23.04 19.63 19.19
N ALA A 350 -22.78 18.41 19.66
CA ALA A 350 -21.60 17.65 19.25
C ALA A 350 -21.76 17.12 17.81
N LEU A 351 -20.88 17.55 16.91
CA LEU A 351 -20.88 17.20 15.50
C LEU A 351 -20.53 15.72 15.27
N GLY A 352 -19.72 15.13 16.15
CA GLY A 352 -19.33 13.71 16.11
C GLY A 352 -20.53 12.76 16.20
N SER A 353 -21.53 13.12 16.99
CA SER A 353 -22.75 12.35 17.24
C SER A 353 -23.98 12.86 16.49
N ALA A 354 -23.85 13.94 15.73
CA ALA A 354 -24.96 14.55 15.02
C ALA A 354 -25.55 13.62 13.96
N ASN A 355 -26.87 13.45 13.97
CA ASN A 355 -27.61 12.69 12.97
C ASN A 355 -28.05 13.60 11.81
N LEU A 356 -27.06 14.10 11.06
CA LEU A 356 -27.27 14.99 9.92
C LEU A 356 -26.96 14.27 8.59
N PRO A 357 -27.51 14.73 7.45
CA PRO A 357 -27.13 14.24 6.14
C PRO A 357 -25.61 14.34 5.92
N ALA A 358 -25.03 13.37 5.20
CA ALA A 358 -23.58 13.31 4.95
C ALA A 358 -23.04 14.60 4.32
N ASP A 359 -23.80 15.23 3.42
CA ASP A 359 -23.46 16.51 2.79
C ASP A 359 -23.32 17.64 3.80
N THR A 360 -24.25 17.70 4.74
CA THR A 360 -24.25 18.71 5.81
C THR A 360 -23.08 18.48 6.74
N LEU A 361 -22.86 17.24 7.19
CA LEU A 361 -21.71 16.88 8.03
C LEU A 361 -20.41 17.22 7.33
N TRP A 362 -20.26 16.84 6.06
CA TRP A 362 -19.07 17.10 5.27
C TRP A 362 -18.75 18.59 5.18
N ASN A 363 -19.76 19.43 4.91
CA ASN A 363 -19.58 20.88 4.91
C ASN A 363 -19.11 21.39 6.28
N LEU A 364 -19.71 20.91 7.37
CA LEU A 364 -19.35 21.32 8.74
C LEU A 364 -17.93 20.88 9.14
N TYR A 365 -17.49 19.66 8.80
CA TYR A 365 -16.12 19.21 9.07
C TYR A 365 -15.07 20.01 8.28
N ARG A 366 -15.45 20.55 7.12
CA ARG A 366 -14.59 21.42 6.31
C ARG A 366 -14.62 22.89 6.73
N THR A 367 -15.60 23.31 7.53
CA THR A 367 -15.66 24.67 8.07
C THR A 367 -14.46 24.91 9.00
N PRO A 368 -13.72 26.02 8.85
CA PRO A 368 -12.70 26.42 9.80
C PRO A 368 -13.28 26.50 11.21
N ALA A 369 -12.73 25.71 12.12
CA ALA A 369 -13.20 25.66 13.49
C ALA A 369 -12.57 26.78 14.33
N ARG A 370 -13.36 27.38 15.22
CA ARG A 370 -12.90 28.33 16.23
C ARG A 370 -12.50 27.60 17.51
N PRO A 371 -11.56 28.11 18.32
CA PRO A 371 -11.22 27.47 19.58
C PRO A 371 -12.39 27.49 20.57
N GLN A 372 -12.51 26.45 21.40
CA GLN A 372 -13.54 26.34 22.44
C GLN A 372 -13.62 27.56 23.38
N SER A 373 -12.51 28.30 23.58
CA SER A 373 -12.46 29.51 24.40
C SER A 373 -13.33 30.66 23.88
N GLU A 374 -13.77 30.60 22.62
CA GLU A 374 -14.63 31.62 22.00
C GLU A 374 -16.13 31.33 22.15
N ILE A 375 -16.51 30.21 22.79
CA ILE A 375 -17.91 29.85 23.04
C ILE A 375 -18.46 30.77 24.15
N ARG A 376 -19.26 31.77 23.75
CA ARG A 376 -19.85 32.77 24.65
C ARG A 376 -21.08 32.28 25.38
#